data_AF-A0A371HTE7-F1
#
_entry.id   AF-A0A371HTE7-F1
#
_cell.length_a   1.000
_cell.length_b   1.000
_cell.length_c   1.000
_cell.angle_alpha   90.00
_cell.angle_beta   90.00
_cell.angle_gamma   90.00
#
_symmetry.space_group_name_H-M   'P 1'
#
loop_
_entity.id
_entity.type
_entity.pdbx_description
1 polymer ?
#
loop_
_entity_poly.entity_id
_entity_poly.type
_entity_poly.pdbx_seq_one_letter_code
_entity_poly.pdbx_strand_id
1 'polypeptide(L)'
;MTSQHVNGKLRNVPLEKNKKYVIHEFVKEHNHLLQLLETTHMLASHCKITKVQAYEINLVEHSGLHQKTSFQLMSTHMGHIANVEYIQLDAKNYLKAKRQRSMVYRKVGYLM
;
A
#
# COMPACT_ATOMS: atom_id res chain seq x y z
N MET A 1 1.21 -9.21 24.74
CA MET A 1 0.01 -8.37 24.92
C MET A 1 -0.58 -8.15 23.54
N THR A 2 -1.69 -8.81 23.25
CA THR A 2 -2.31 -8.83 21.92
C THR A 2 -3.01 -7.48 21.71
N SER A 3 -2.46 -6.62 20.85
CA SER A 3 -3.10 -5.38 20.45
C SER A 3 -4.39 -5.73 19.70
N GLN A 4 -5.53 -5.68 20.38
CA GLN A 4 -6.84 -5.79 19.74
C GLN A 4 -7.03 -4.52 18.91
N HIS A 5 -6.97 -4.65 17.59
CA HIS A 5 -7.31 -3.58 16.68
C HIS A 5 -8.82 -3.34 16.78
N VAL A 6 -9.22 -2.34 17.58
CA VAL A 6 -10.64 -1.99 17.74
C VAL A 6 -11.05 -1.12 16.56
N ASN A 7 -11.77 -1.70 15.60
CA ASN A 7 -12.34 -0.97 14.47
C ASN A 7 -13.59 -0.20 14.94
N GLY A 8 -13.52 1.13 14.95
CA GLY A 8 -14.70 1.98 15.17
C GLY A 8 -14.49 3.36 14.58
N LYS A 9 -15.59 4.10 14.38
CA LYS A 9 -15.55 5.41 13.72
C LYS A 9 -15.32 6.51 14.77
N LEU A 10 -14.23 7.25 14.61
CA LEU A 10 -13.93 8.43 15.42
C LEU A 10 -14.53 9.67 14.77
N ARG A 11 -15.30 10.45 15.53
CA ARG A 11 -15.72 11.80 15.14
C ARG A 11 -14.87 12.82 15.89
N ASN A 12 -14.11 13.62 15.13
CA ASN A 12 -13.26 14.69 15.66
C ASN A 12 -13.91 16.05 15.44
N VAL A 13 -13.84 16.93 16.43
CA VAL A 13 -14.27 18.35 16.36
C VAL A 13 -13.02 19.24 16.40
N PRO A 14 -13.00 20.42 15.75
CA PRO A 14 -11.83 21.29 15.74
C PRO A 14 -11.36 21.68 17.15
N LEU A 15 -10.04 21.71 17.28
CA LEU A 15 -9.22 22.11 18.43
C LEU A 15 -9.85 23.13 19.39
N GLU A 16 -9.97 22.75 20.65
CA GLU A 16 -9.88 23.74 21.72
C GLU A 16 -8.47 24.39 21.71
N LYS A 17 -8.37 25.57 22.34
CA LYS A 17 -7.21 26.51 22.34
C LYS A 17 -5.81 25.88 22.55
N ASN A 18 -5.73 24.62 22.99
CA ASN A 18 -4.52 23.87 23.34
C ASN A 18 -3.92 23.01 22.22
N LYS A 19 -4.37 23.17 20.97
CA LYS A 19 -3.83 22.46 19.79
C LYS A 19 -3.95 20.92 19.78
N LYS A 20 -4.82 20.33 20.60
CA LYS A 20 -5.04 18.87 20.66
C LYS A 20 -6.40 18.49 20.10
N TYR A 21 -6.44 17.43 19.30
CA TYR A 21 -7.69 16.81 18.86
C TYR A 21 -8.27 16.00 20.02
N VAL A 22 -9.54 16.25 20.34
CA VAL A 22 -10.30 15.48 21.33
C VAL A 22 -11.25 14.56 20.58
N ILE A 23 -11.20 13.28 20.87
CA ILE A 23 -12.19 12.30 20.41
C ILE A 23 -13.46 12.57 21.21
N HIS A 24 -14.48 13.13 20.56
CA HIS A 24 -15.75 13.42 21.23
C HIS A 24 -16.65 12.17 21.28
N GLU A 25 -16.53 11.29 20.29
CA GLU A 25 -17.41 10.14 20.17
C GLU A 25 -16.73 8.97 19.46
N PHE A 26 -16.96 7.77 19.99
CA PHE A 26 -16.57 6.50 19.40
C PHE A 26 -17.83 5.64 19.20
N VAL A 27 -18.16 5.35 17.95
CA VAL A 27 -19.28 4.46 17.61
C VAL A 27 -18.72 3.13 17.16
N LYS A 28 -19.02 2.08 17.92
CA LYS A 28 -18.58 0.69 17.66
C LYS A 28 -19.51 -0.04 16.68
N GLU A 29 -20.79 0.31 16.69
CA GLU A 29 -21.82 -0.36 15.87
C GLU A 29 -21.93 0.28 14.50
N HIS A 30 -21.89 -0.54 13.46
CA HIS A 30 -21.98 -0.12 12.07
C HIS A 30 -23.24 -0.72 11.42
N ASN A 31 -23.86 0.03 10.51
CA ASN A 31 -25.01 -0.45 9.73
C ASN A 31 -24.58 -1.32 8.53
N HIS A 32 -23.32 -1.74 8.47
CA HIS A 32 -22.74 -2.57 7.42
C HIS A 32 -21.63 -3.43 8.01
N LEU A 33 -21.30 -4.52 7.32
CA LEU A 33 -20.13 -5.32 7.65
C LEU A 33 -18.87 -4.49 7.45
N LEU A 34 -17.99 -4.52 8.44
CA LEU A 34 -16.66 -3.95 8.31
C LEU A 34 -15.86 -4.70 7.23
N GLN A 35 -14.96 -3.98 6.56
CA GLN A 35 -14.05 -4.60 5.60
C GLN A 35 -13.22 -5.68 6.30
N LEU A 36 -13.16 -6.86 5.70
CA LEU A 36 -12.33 -7.95 6.21
C LEU A 36 -10.85 -7.63 5.96
N LEU A 37 -9.99 -7.96 6.93
CA LEU A 37 -8.54 -7.74 6.80
C LEU A 37 -7.99 -8.47 5.56
N GLU A 38 -8.50 -9.69 5.31
CA GLU A 38 -8.13 -10.52 4.16
C GLU A 38 -8.39 -9.85 2.81
N THR A 39 -9.35 -8.93 2.72
CA THR A 39 -9.73 -8.23 1.49
C THR A 39 -9.30 -6.77 1.48
N THR A 40 -8.53 -6.32 2.49
CA THR A 40 -8.05 -4.93 2.58
C THR A 40 -7.14 -4.57 1.40
N HIS A 41 -6.36 -5.54 0.90
CA HIS A 41 -5.55 -5.39 -0.31
C HIS A 41 -6.36 -5.10 -1.59
N MET A 42 -7.70 -5.23 -1.56
CA MET A 42 -8.57 -4.83 -2.69
C MET A 42 -8.98 -3.36 -2.64
N LEU A 43 -8.74 -2.67 -1.53
CA LEU A 43 -9.02 -1.25 -1.41
C LEU A 43 -7.88 -0.44 -2.03
N ALA A 44 -8.17 0.28 -3.12
CA ALA A 44 -7.19 1.15 -3.79
C ALA A 44 -6.54 2.18 -2.84
N SER A 45 -7.23 2.61 -1.78
CA SER A 45 -6.67 3.51 -0.76
C SER A 45 -5.58 2.86 0.11
N HIS A 46 -5.60 1.54 0.22
CA HIS A 46 -4.65 0.72 0.98
C HIS A 46 -3.57 0.10 0.07
N CYS A 47 -3.80 0.01 -1.24
CA CYS A 47 -2.84 -0.39 -2.27
C CYS A 47 -1.72 0.66 -2.47
N LYS A 48 -0.79 0.78 -1.53
CA LYS A 48 0.38 1.68 -1.66
C LYS A 48 1.67 0.91 -1.55
N ILE A 49 2.47 0.96 -2.63
CA ILE A 49 3.83 0.42 -2.62
C ILE A 49 4.70 1.26 -1.68
N THR A 50 5.14 0.64 -0.59
CA THR A 50 6.09 1.25 0.35
C THR A 50 7.49 1.32 -0.26
N LYS A 51 8.40 2.09 0.37
CA LYS A 51 9.80 2.18 -0.09
C LYS A 51 10.52 0.82 -0.06
N VAL A 52 10.24 0.00 0.96
CA VAL A 52 10.83 -1.34 1.10
C VAL A 52 10.32 -2.25 -0.02
N GLN A 53 9.00 -2.30 -0.21
CA GLN A 53 8.40 -3.08 -1.31
C GLN A 53 8.90 -2.61 -2.68
N ALA A 54 9.06 -1.31 -2.89
CA ALA A 54 9.63 -0.78 -4.14
C ALA A 54 11.07 -1.29 -4.37
N TYR A 55 11.89 -1.37 -3.33
CA TYR A 55 13.24 -1.94 -3.41
C TYR A 55 13.20 -3.42 -3.78
N GLU A 56 12.34 -4.22 -3.14
CA GLU A 56 12.19 -5.64 -3.44
C GLU A 56 11.68 -5.87 -4.87
N ILE A 57 10.66 -5.11 -5.30
CA ILE A 57 10.15 -5.14 -6.68
C ILE A 57 11.28 -4.82 -7.67
N ASN A 58 12.14 -3.85 -7.36
CA ASN A 58 13.29 -3.54 -8.21
C ASN A 58 14.29 -4.70 -8.23
N LEU A 59 14.67 -5.25 -7.08
CA LEU A 59 15.61 -6.37 -7.01
C LEU A 59 15.13 -7.55 -7.85
N VAL A 60 13.85 -7.88 -7.71
CA VAL A 60 13.19 -8.94 -8.46
C VAL A 60 13.14 -8.61 -9.97
N GLU A 61 12.85 -7.37 -10.36
CA GLU A 61 12.94 -6.92 -11.77
C GLU A 61 14.35 -7.12 -12.34
N HIS A 62 15.40 -6.75 -11.60
CA HIS A 62 16.80 -6.91 -12.05
C HIS A 62 17.22 -8.37 -12.14
N SER A 63 16.63 -9.24 -11.31
CA SER A 63 16.85 -10.69 -11.40
C SER A 63 16.15 -11.35 -12.59
N GLY A 64 15.37 -10.59 -13.38
CA GLY A 64 14.69 -11.09 -14.59
C GLY A 64 13.42 -11.89 -14.33
N LEU A 65 12.92 -11.90 -13.09
CA LEU A 65 11.71 -12.64 -12.75
C LEU A 65 10.46 -12.03 -13.39
N HIS A 66 9.59 -12.89 -13.91
CA HIS A 66 8.30 -12.48 -14.43
C HIS A 66 7.39 -11.98 -13.30
N GLN A 67 6.50 -11.03 -13.62
CA GLN A 67 5.62 -10.38 -12.63
C GLN A 67 4.77 -11.37 -11.83
N LYS A 68 4.26 -12.43 -12.47
CA LYS A 68 3.45 -13.45 -11.80
C LYS A 68 4.26 -14.20 -10.74
N THR A 69 5.44 -14.66 -11.12
CA THR A 69 6.38 -15.37 -10.22
C THR A 69 6.87 -14.47 -9.10
N SER A 70 7.15 -13.21 -9.41
CA SER A 70 7.55 -12.16 -8.46
C SER A 70 6.48 -11.94 -7.37
N PHE A 71 5.23 -11.84 -7.81
CA PHE A 71 4.10 -11.62 -6.91
C PHE A 71 3.80 -12.84 -6.04
N GLN A 72 3.90 -14.04 -6.61
CA GLN A 72 3.81 -15.28 -5.85
C GLN A 72 4.93 -15.38 -4.81
N LEU A 73 6.17 -15.08 -5.19
CA LEU A 73 7.31 -15.07 -4.29
C LEU A 73 7.10 -14.10 -3.12
N MET A 74 6.59 -12.89 -3.40
CA MET A 74 6.28 -11.92 -2.34
C MET A 74 5.18 -12.42 -1.41
N SER A 75 4.11 -12.99 -1.97
CA SER A 75 3.01 -13.57 -1.20
C SER A 75 3.49 -14.70 -0.29
N THR A 76 4.41 -15.54 -0.79
CA THR A 76 5.05 -16.60 0.01
C THR A 76 5.95 -16.01 1.09
N HIS A 77 6.76 -15.00 0.77
CA HIS A 77 7.63 -14.34 1.74
C HIS A 77 6.86 -13.70 2.89
N MET A 78 5.71 -13.08 2.58
CA MET A 78 4.82 -12.45 3.56
C MET A 78 3.83 -13.45 4.19
N GLY A 79 3.93 -14.74 3.85
CA GLY A 79 3.09 -15.83 4.37
C GLY A 79 1.66 -15.86 3.83
N HIS A 80 1.17 -14.78 3.23
CA HIS A 80 -0.14 -14.71 2.59
C HIS A 80 -0.24 -13.50 1.65
N ILE A 81 -1.08 -13.59 0.61
CA ILE A 81 -1.32 -12.48 -0.32
C ILE A 81 -1.94 -11.26 0.36
N ALA A 82 -2.81 -11.46 1.36
CA ALA A 82 -3.43 -10.35 2.10
C ALA A 82 -2.42 -9.54 2.92
N ASN A 83 -1.24 -10.10 3.20
CA ASN A 83 -0.15 -9.40 3.87
C ASN A 83 0.69 -8.59 2.87
N VAL A 84 0.56 -8.88 1.57
CA VAL A 84 1.11 -8.05 0.50
C VAL A 84 0.17 -6.86 0.33
N GLU A 85 0.54 -5.73 0.93
CA GLU A 85 -0.24 -4.46 0.93
C GLU A 85 -0.36 -3.80 -0.47
N TYR A 86 -0.05 -4.53 -1.54
CA TYR A 86 -0.20 -4.11 -2.92
C TYR A 86 -0.64 -5.28 -3.79
N ILE A 87 -1.39 -4.99 -4.85
CA ILE A 87 -1.78 -6.00 -5.85
C ILE A 87 -0.79 -6.04 -7.02
N GLN A 88 -0.81 -7.13 -7.79
CA GLN A 88 0.05 -7.28 -8.96
C GLN A 88 -0.02 -6.08 -9.94
N LEU A 89 -1.19 -5.45 -10.05
CA LEU A 89 -1.39 -4.26 -10.88
C LEU A 89 -0.58 -3.06 -10.39
N ASP A 90 -0.45 -2.87 -9.08
CA ASP A 90 0.32 -1.77 -8.50
C ASP A 90 1.80 -1.92 -8.83
N ALA A 91 2.36 -3.13 -8.67
CA ALA A 91 3.75 -3.41 -9.02
C ALA A 91 4.00 -3.17 -10.51
N LYS A 92 3.08 -3.58 -11.37
CA LYS A 92 3.13 -3.31 -12.81
C LYS A 92 3.10 -1.81 -13.11
N ASN A 93 2.21 -1.06 -12.46
CA ASN A 93 2.08 0.39 -12.63
C ASN A 93 3.34 1.13 -12.15
N TYR A 94 3.91 0.72 -11.01
CA TYR A 94 5.16 1.24 -10.49
C TYR A 94 6.31 1.06 -11.49
N LEU A 95 6.50 -0.16 -12.00
CA LEU A 95 7.55 -0.45 -12.98
C LEU A 95 7.36 0.33 -14.28
N LYS A 96 6.11 0.45 -14.77
CA LYS A 96 5.79 1.27 -15.95
C LYS A 96 6.17 2.73 -15.72
N ALA A 97 5.76 3.31 -14.58
CA ALA A 97 6.07 4.69 -14.23
C ALA A 97 7.58 4.92 -14.03
N LYS A 98 8.31 3.95 -13.48
CA LYS A 98 9.78 3.98 -13.36
C LYS A 98 10.44 4.02 -14.74
N ARG A 99 10.03 3.16 -15.67
CA ARG A 99 10.55 3.12 -17.06
C ARG A 99 10.21 4.37 -17.85
N GLN A 100 9.02 4.92 -17.68
CA GLN A 100 8.64 6.19 -18.32
C GLN A 100 9.52 7.33 -17.83
N ARG A 101 9.75 7.44 -16.52
CA ARG A 101 10.68 8.42 -15.95
C ARG A 101 12.09 8.23 -16.52
N SER A 102 12.61 7.01 -16.54
CA SER A 102 13.96 6.77 -17.07
C SER A 102 14.08 7.11 -18.57
N MET A 103 13.03 6.85 -19.37
CA MET A 103 13.01 7.25 -20.78
C MET A 103 13.01 8.77 -20.96
N VAL A 104 12.21 9.50 -20.17
CA VAL A 104 12.20 10.97 -20.23
C VAL A 104 13.59 11.54 -19.91
N TYR A 105 14.24 11.07 -18.83
CA TYR A 105 15.59 11.50 -18.48
C TYR A 105 16.65 11.05 -19.51
N ARG A 106 16.57 9.83 -20.04
CA ARG A 106 17.51 9.32 -21.06
C ARG A 106 17.35 10.04 -22.41
N LYS A 107 16.14 10.52 -22.73
CA LYS A 107 15.87 11.32 -23.94
C LYS A 107 16.45 12.74 -23.84
N VAL A 108 16.55 13.31 -22.64
CA VAL A 108 17.27 14.57 -22.39
C VAL A 108 18.78 14.39 -22.55
N GLY A 109 19.34 13.22 -22.20
CA GLY A 109 20.77 12.93 -22.39
C GLY A 109 21.21 12.59 -23.82
N TYR A 110 20.29 12.45 -24.77
CA TYR A 110 20.58 12.20 -26.20
C TYR A 110 20.44 13.46 -27.08
N LEU A 111 20.19 14.62 -26.46
CA LEU A 111 20.19 15.93 -27.11
C LEU A 111 21.49 16.66 -26.72
N MET A 112 22.63 16.15 -27.19
CA MET A 112 23.92 16.85 -27.21
C MET A 112 24.48 16.80 -28.62
#